data_AF-A0A9W5J4N8-F1
#
_entry.id   AF-A0A9W5J4N8-F1
#
_cell.length_a   1.000
_cell.length_b   1.000
_cell.length_c   1.000
_cell.angle_alpha   90.00
_cell.angle_beta   90.00
_cell.angle_gamma   90.00
#
_symmetry.space_group_name_H-M   'P 1'
#
loop_
_entity.id
_entity.type
_entity.pdbx_description
1 polymer ?
#
loop_
_entity_poly.entity_id
_entity_poly.type
_entity_poly.pdbx_seq_one_letter_code
_entity_poly.pdbx_strand_id
1 'polypeptide(L)' 'MEPLMPWDARDTMSLRSEFVLLASQDGANIRLLCRRYGISPATGYKWLHRWL' A
#
# COMPACT_ATOMS: atom_id res chain seq x y z
N MET A 1 24.69 -0.64 20.49
CA MET A 1 24.75 -1.76 19.54
C MET A 1 23.31 -2.16 19.27
N GLU A 2 22.73 -1.58 18.22
CA GLU A 2 21.32 -1.73 17.88
C GLU A 2 21.02 -3.19 17.47
N PRO A 3 19.90 -3.78 17.90
CA PRO A 3 19.54 -5.11 17.48
C PRO A 3 19.14 -5.08 16.01
N LEU A 4 19.88 -5.82 15.18
CA LEU A 4 19.52 -6.21 13.83
C LEU A 4 18.20 -6.99 13.90
N MET A 5 17.07 -6.35 13.62
CA MET A 5 15.81 -7.04 13.33
C MET A 5 15.88 -7.55 11.88
N PRO A 6 15.96 -8.87 11.64
CA PRO A 6 16.15 -9.43 10.30
C PRO A 6 14.82 -9.62 9.55
N TRP A 7 13.82 -8.80 9.86
CA TRP A 7 12.59 -8.72 9.10
C TRP A 7 12.30 -7.24 8.98
N ASP A 8 12.42 -6.71 7.77
CA ASP A 8 11.98 -5.38 7.39
C ASP A 8 10.44 -5.39 7.50
N ALA A 9 9.94 -5.39 8.73
CA ALA A 9 8.54 -5.23 9.07
C ALA A 9 8.17 -3.77 8.82
N ARG A 10 8.37 -3.29 7.59
CA ARG A 10 7.41 -2.36 7.00
C ARG A 10 6.09 -3.11 7.00
N ASP A 11 5.41 -3.02 8.14
CA ASP A 11 4.18 -3.72 8.44
C ASP A 11 3.29 -3.73 7.20
N THR A 12 2.67 -4.86 6.92
CA THR A 12 1.66 -4.93 5.85
C THR A 12 0.57 -3.87 6.05
N MET A 13 0.37 -3.41 7.30
CA MET A 13 -0.38 -2.19 7.65
C MET A 13 0.25 -0.91 7.08
N SER A 14 1.54 -0.63 7.27
CA SER A 14 2.21 0.54 6.69
C SER A 14 2.15 0.55 5.16
N LEU A 15 2.37 -0.59 4.50
CA LEU A 15 2.23 -0.69 3.04
C LEU A 15 0.79 -0.43 2.56
N ARG A 16 -0.21 -0.90 3.31
CA ARG A 16 -1.63 -0.61 3.05
C ARG A 16 -1.94 0.87 3.19
N SER A 17 -1.48 1.49 4.29
CA SER A 17 -1.68 2.92 4.55
C SER A 17 -1.07 3.78 3.45
N GLU A 18 0.16 3.47 3.09
CA GLU A 18 0.89 4.20 2.05
C GLU A 18 0.23 4.05 0.69
N PHE A 19 -0.22 2.83 0.34
CA PHE A 19 -0.98 2.58 -0.88
C PHE A 19 -2.27 3.41 -0.91
N VAL A 20 -3.07 3.39 0.15
CA VAL A 20 -4.35 4.13 0.20
C VAL A 20 -4.10 5.63 0.16
N LEU A 21 -3.09 6.14 0.87
CA LEU A 21 -2.71 7.55 0.87
C LEU A 21 -2.36 8.03 -0.55
N LEU A 22 -1.56 7.24 -1.28
CA LEU A 22 -1.18 7.54 -2.66
C LEU A 22 -2.37 7.39 -3.61
N ALA A 23 -3.20 6.37 -3.42
CA ALA A 23 -4.35 6.09 -4.28
C ALA A 23 -5.54 7.03 -4.02
N SER A 24 -5.59 7.70 -2.86
CA SER A 24 -6.58 8.71 -2.51
C SER A 24 -6.27 10.09 -3.11
N GLN A 25 -5.10 10.30 -3.70
CA GLN A 25 -4.76 11.56 -4.35
C GLN A 25 -5.57 11.74 -5.64
N ASP A 26 -5.99 12.96 -5.93
CA ASP A 26 -6.70 13.28 -7.17
C ASP A 26 -5.81 12.96 -8.39
N GLY A 27 -6.35 12.21 -9.36
CA GLY A 27 -5.59 11.72 -10.52
C GLY A 27 -4.64 10.54 -10.25
N ALA A 28 -4.67 9.92 -9.08
CA ALA A 28 -3.84 8.75 -8.78
C ALA A 28 -4.14 7.57 -9.72
N ASN A 29 -3.10 7.03 -10.35
CA ASN A 29 -3.24 5.86 -11.21
C ASN A 29 -3.17 4.58 -10.38
N ILE A 30 -4.33 4.14 -9.89
CA ILE A 30 -4.47 2.97 -9.00
C ILE A 30 -3.93 1.69 -9.65
N ARG A 31 -4.08 1.53 -10.97
CA ARG A 31 -3.51 0.39 -11.71
C ARG A 31 -1.98 0.40 -11.70
N LEU A 32 -1.36 1.57 -11.88
CA LEU A 32 0.09 1.70 -11.79
C LEU A 32 0.60 1.44 -10.37
N LEU A 33 -0.11 1.97 -9.35
CA LEU A 33 0.20 1.70 -7.95
C LEU A 33 0.07 0.20 -7.65
N CYS A 34 -0.99 -0.47 -8.10
CA CYS A 34 -1.14 -1.91 -7.93
C CYS A 34 0.04 -2.69 -8.50
N ARG A 35 0.55 -2.31 -9.68
CA ARG A 35 1.76 -2.92 -10.26
C ARG A 35 3.02 -2.65 -9.44
N ARG A 36 3.20 -1.41 -8.93
CA ARG A 36 4.35 -1.05 -8.08
C ARG A 36 4.35 -1.80 -6.74
N TYR A 37 3.16 -1.97 -6.14
CA TYR A 37 2.99 -2.67 -4.87
C TYR A 37 2.80 -4.19 -5.03
N GLY A 38 2.82 -4.71 -6.27
CA GLY A 38 2.64 -6.14 -6.54
C GLY A 38 1.27 -6.70 -6.15
N ILE A 39 0.24 -5.84 -6.02
CA ILE A 39 -1.11 -6.25 -5.63
C ILE A 39 -2.05 -6.30 -6.83
N SER A 40 -3.08 -7.14 -6.72
CA SER A 40 -4.14 -7.17 -7.72
C SER A 40 -5.00 -5.89 -7.66
N PRO A 41 -5.48 -5.36 -8.80
CA PRO A 41 -6.38 -4.21 -8.83
C PRO A 41 -7.62 -4.37 -7.94
N ALA A 42 -8.21 -5.57 -7.93
CA ALA A 42 -9.35 -5.89 -7.07
C ALA A 42 -9.05 -5.70 -5.57
N THR A 43 -7.83 -6.02 -5.13
CA THR A 43 -7.37 -5.80 -3.76
C THR A 43 -7.19 -4.31 -3.49
N GLY A 44 -6.58 -3.58 -4.43
CA GLY A 44 -6.41 -2.12 -4.33
C GLY A 44 -7.74 -1.38 -4.19
N TYR A 45 -8.72 -1.68 -5.07
CA TYR A 45 -10.07 -1.09 -4.99
C TYR A 45 -10.79 -1.43 -3.68
N LYS A 46 -10.65 -2.66 -3.16
CA LYS A 46 -11.21 -3.02 -1.85
C LYS A 46 -10.61 -2.23 -0.70
N TRP A 47 -9.32 -1.89 -0.76
CA TRP A 47 -8.67 -1.10 0.28
C TRP A 47 -9.13 0.35 0.24
N LEU A 48 -9.21 0.93 -0.96
CA LEU A 48 -9.77 2.27 -1.16
C LEU A 48 -11.19 2.38 -0.61
N HIS A 49 -12.09 1.48 -1.01
CA HIS A 49 -13.48 1.48 -0.54
C HIS A 49 -13.63 1.23 0.98
N ARG A 50 -12.61 0.73 1.66
CA ARG A 50 -12.64 0.52 3.11
C ARG A 50 -12.15 1.74 3.89
N TRP A 51 -11.34 2.58 3.26
CA TRP A 51 -10.62 3.68 3.91
C TRP A 51 -11.10 5.07 3.48
N LEU A 52 -11.68 5.17 2.28
CA LEU A 52 -12.49 6.30 1.79
C LEU A 52 -13.97 5.91 1.89
#